data_AF-A0A836CK23-F1
#
_entry.id   AF-A0A836CK23-F1
#
_cell.length_a   1.000
_cell.length_b   1.000
_cell.length_c   1.000
_cell.angle_alpha   90.00
_cell.angle_beta   90.00
_cell.angle_gamma   90.00
#
_symmetry.space_group_name_H-M   'P 1'
#
loop_
_entity.id
_entity.type
_entity.pdbx_description
1 polymer ?
#
loop_
_entity_poly.entity_id
_entity_poly.type
_entity_poly.pdbx_seq_one_letter_code
_entity_poly.pdbx_strand_id
1 'polypeptide(L)'
;MSTVAAPDTPGAKRFGDLSGKEVKTVSASMTRFCEQYKRPILPQYRTIVNDLIQSTHLTLVDARFKYDAVFALGLHGIYFRLLKSYPGEGEAQTIFDALTNCLDLESASIASDAESLSTWAKSASEADLVAALKGEGDSQLASIARAAKDDEFYLYSKMWGLGLIQMMEGAGIETTQEKVVELVEYVGFPVAKVKQDLVQYKDVLEKALQAEQLFKEIEIREKKKMAERLEEKAKRALAQAQAADAASLAAQQK
;
A
#
# COMPACT_ATOMS: atom_id res chain seq x y z
N MET A 1 21.40 12.10 -39.22
CA MET A 1 20.17 12.05 -38.41
C MET A 1 19.64 13.46 -38.32
N SER A 2 18.40 13.69 -38.75
CA SER A 2 17.80 15.03 -38.76
C SER A 2 17.69 15.54 -37.32
N THR A 3 18.44 16.59 -36.98
CA THR A 3 18.31 17.29 -35.70
C THR A 3 17.04 18.13 -35.76
N VAL A 4 15.90 17.48 -35.52
CA VAL A 4 14.65 18.21 -35.24
C VAL A 4 14.94 19.02 -33.98
N ALA A 5 14.92 20.35 -34.10
CA ALA A 5 15.06 21.24 -32.96
C ALA A 5 13.99 20.85 -31.92
N ALA A 6 14.39 20.81 -30.65
CA ALA A 6 13.45 20.50 -29.58
C ALA A 6 12.24 21.46 -29.68
N PRO A 7 11.00 20.95 -29.60
CA PRO A 7 9.81 21.78 -29.77
C PRO A 7 9.80 22.91 -28.73
N ASP A 8 9.42 24.13 -29.11
CA ASP A 8 9.41 25.31 -28.22
C ASP A 8 8.19 25.31 -27.28
N THR A 9 8.02 24.24 -26.50
CA THR A 9 6.93 24.12 -25.52
C THR A 9 7.45 24.36 -24.10
N PRO A 10 6.60 24.81 -23.16
CA PRO A 10 7.00 24.96 -21.76
C PRO A 10 7.58 23.66 -21.15
N GLY A 11 7.02 22.50 -21.53
CA GLY A 11 7.53 21.21 -21.07
C GLY A 11 8.91 20.87 -21.62
N ALA A 12 9.19 21.16 -22.89
CA ALA A 12 10.52 20.97 -23.47
C ALA A 12 11.56 21.93 -22.88
N LYS A 13 11.16 23.16 -22.52
CA LYS A 13 12.03 24.10 -21.79
C LYS A 13 12.40 23.57 -20.41
N ARG A 14 11.44 22.96 -19.71
CA ARG A 14 11.62 22.51 -18.32
C ARG A 14 12.31 21.16 -18.20
N PHE A 15 12.03 20.22 -19.08
CA PHE A 15 12.48 18.83 -18.99
C PHE A 15 13.33 18.39 -20.18
N GLY A 16 13.66 19.30 -21.10
CA GLY A 16 14.41 18.97 -22.32
C GLY A 16 15.81 18.42 -22.06
N ASP A 17 16.42 18.80 -20.93
CA ASP A 17 17.71 18.27 -20.49
C ASP A 17 17.63 16.78 -20.10
N LEU A 18 16.43 16.24 -19.86
CA LEU A 18 16.22 14.82 -19.59
C LEU A 18 16.06 13.99 -20.86
N SER A 19 15.91 14.63 -22.03
CA SER A 19 15.72 13.93 -23.30
C SER A 19 16.93 13.04 -23.61
N GLY A 20 16.67 11.76 -23.88
CA GLY A 20 17.72 10.77 -24.18
C GLY A 20 18.53 10.29 -22.98
N LYS A 21 18.28 10.79 -21.76
CA LYS A 21 18.85 10.21 -20.55
C LYS A 21 18.24 8.82 -20.30
N GLU A 22 19.07 7.90 -19.82
CA GLU A 22 18.62 6.55 -19.47
C GLU A 22 17.68 6.61 -18.25
N VAL A 23 16.55 5.93 -18.37
CA VAL A 23 15.54 5.82 -17.30
C VAL A 23 15.49 4.39 -16.84
N LYS A 24 15.53 4.17 -15.52
CA LYS A 24 15.38 2.84 -14.91
C LYS A 24 14.12 2.16 -15.47
N THR A 25 14.22 0.91 -15.88
CA THR A 25 13.07 0.18 -16.42
C THR A 25 12.24 -0.46 -15.30
N VAL A 26 10.98 -0.76 -15.62
CA VAL A 26 10.11 -1.60 -14.78
C VAL A 26 10.78 -2.96 -14.51
N SER A 27 11.36 -3.57 -15.53
CA SER A 27 12.05 -4.88 -15.41
C SER A 27 13.23 -4.83 -14.45
N ALA A 28 14.01 -3.74 -14.44
CA ALA A 28 15.10 -3.55 -13.49
C ALA A 28 14.58 -3.44 -12.05
N SER A 29 13.49 -2.71 -11.83
CA SER A 29 12.86 -2.60 -10.50
C SER A 29 12.30 -3.95 -10.02
N MET A 30 11.62 -4.70 -10.90
CA MET A 30 11.13 -6.04 -10.59
C MET A 30 12.27 -7.04 -10.32
N THR A 31 13.38 -6.95 -11.06
CA THR A 31 14.57 -7.78 -10.82
C THR A 31 15.13 -7.50 -9.43
N ARG A 32 15.31 -6.22 -9.09
CA ARG A 32 15.79 -5.80 -7.77
C ARG A 32 14.85 -6.24 -6.64
N PHE A 33 13.54 -6.19 -6.85
CA PHE A 33 12.57 -6.70 -5.89
C PHE A 33 12.78 -8.20 -5.62
N CYS A 34 12.92 -9.02 -6.66
CA CYS A 34 13.23 -10.45 -6.55
C CYS A 34 14.64 -10.72 -5.99
N GLU A 35 15.55 -9.75 -6.06
CA GLU A 35 16.86 -9.80 -5.41
C GLU A 35 16.78 -9.56 -3.91
N GLN A 36 15.94 -8.63 -3.48
CA GLN A 36 15.77 -8.25 -2.08
C GLN A 36 14.82 -9.19 -1.34
N TYR A 37 13.74 -9.65 -1.98
CA TYR A 37 12.75 -10.54 -1.41
C TYR A 37 12.83 -11.93 -2.05
N LYS A 38 13.60 -12.83 -1.43
CA LYS A 38 13.85 -14.20 -1.92
C LYS A 38 12.75 -15.22 -1.60
N ARG A 39 11.75 -14.81 -0.81
CA ARG A 39 10.67 -15.69 -0.37
C ARG A 39 9.51 -15.66 -1.36
N PRO A 40 8.74 -16.76 -1.51
CA PRO A 40 7.55 -16.72 -2.35
C PRO A 40 6.49 -15.78 -1.76
N ILE A 41 6.00 -14.84 -2.57
CA ILE A 41 4.75 -14.14 -2.25
C ILE A 41 3.58 -15.07 -2.53
N LEU A 42 2.66 -15.15 -1.59
CA LEU A 42 1.43 -15.92 -1.75
C LEU A 42 0.67 -15.48 -3.01
N PRO A 43 0.15 -16.43 -3.82
CA PRO A 43 -0.49 -16.12 -5.10
C PRO A 43 -1.57 -15.04 -5.02
N GLN A 44 -2.32 -14.98 -3.92
CA GLN A 44 -3.40 -14.02 -3.67
C GLN A 44 -2.90 -12.57 -3.59
N TYR A 45 -1.66 -12.36 -3.13
CA TYR A 45 -1.05 -11.03 -2.97
C TYR A 45 -0.07 -10.68 -4.09
N ARG A 46 0.38 -11.66 -4.88
CA ARG A 46 1.41 -11.46 -5.91
C ARG A 46 1.01 -10.39 -6.92
N THR A 47 -0.21 -10.44 -7.44
CA THR A 47 -0.71 -9.44 -8.39
C THR A 47 -0.74 -8.05 -7.76
N ILE A 48 -1.22 -7.96 -6.52
CA ILE A 48 -1.28 -6.69 -5.77
C ILE A 48 0.11 -6.07 -5.61
N VAL A 49 1.09 -6.85 -5.14
CA VAL A 49 2.46 -6.36 -4.92
C VAL A 49 3.10 -5.96 -6.24
N ASN A 50 2.95 -6.78 -7.28
CA ASN A 50 3.48 -6.48 -8.62
C ASN A 50 2.87 -5.21 -9.22
N ASP A 51 1.56 -5.01 -9.07
CA ASP A 51 0.87 -3.83 -9.59
C ASP A 51 1.28 -2.56 -8.82
N LEU A 52 1.47 -2.66 -7.50
CA LEU A 52 2.00 -1.56 -6.70
C LEU A 52 3.42 -1.19 -7.13
N ILE A 53 4.32 -2.15 -7.33
CA ILE A 53 5.69 -1.88 -7.81
C ILE A 53 5.65 -1.21 -9.17
N GLN A 54 4.91 -1.77 -10.13
CA GLN A 54 4.87 -1.28 -11.50
C GLN A 54 4.24 0.12 -11.61
N SER A 55 3.08 0.33 -10.98
CA SER A 55 2.39 1.62 -11.02
C SER A 55 3.16 2.71 -10.29
N THR A 56 3.78 2.38 -9.16
CA THR A 56 4.64 3.32 -8.42
C THR A 56 5.89 3.64 -9.23
N HIS A 57 6.54 2.64 -9.83
CA HIS A 57 7.69 2.86 -10.73
C HIS A 57 7.36 3.87 -11.84
N LEU A 58 6.26 3.67 -12.57
CA LEU A 58 5.86 4.57 -13.66
C LEU A 58 5.59 6.00 -13.18
N THR A 59 5.15 6.14 -11.93
CA THR A 59 4.99 7.45 -11.29
C THR A 59 6.35 8.08 -10.99
N LEU A 60 7.27 7.33 -10.36
CA LEU A 60 8.57 7.85 -9.93
C LEU A 60 9.49 8.26 -11.07
N VAL A 61 9.40 7.58 -12.22
CA VAL A 61 10.23 7.89 -13.39
C VAL A 61 9.66 8.99 -14.29
N ASP A 62 8.43 9.46 -14.03
CA ASP A 62 7.88 10.61 -14.72
C ASP A 62 8.63 11.87 -14.26
N ALA A 63 9.21 12.62 -15.20
CA ALA A 63 10.00 13.82 -14.94
C ALA A 63 9.26 14.90 -14.12
N ARG A 64 7.92 14.85 -14.13
CA ARG A 64 7.05 15.76 -13.40
C ARG A 64 6.82 15.37 -11.95
N PHE A 65 7.12 14.13 -11.60
CA PHE A 65 6.86 13.62 -10.26
C PHE A 65 7.69 14.34 -9.21
N LYS A 66 7.03 14.68 -8.12
CA LYS A 66 7.64 15.18 -6.90
C LYS A 66 7.11 14.34 -5.75
N TYR A 67 8.03 13.83 -4.93
CA TYR A 67 7.67 13.16 -3.71
C TYR A 67 7.09 14.16 -2.71
N ASP A 68 6.01 13.77 -2.04
CA ASP A 68 5.39 14.51 -0.95
C ASP A 68 4.75 13.54 0.05
N ALA A 69 4.35 14.05 1.23
CA ALA A 69 3.77 13.23 2.28
C ALA A 69 2.35 12.71 1.96
N VAL A 70 1.62 13.33 1.02
CA VAL A 70 0.32 12.81 0.57
C VAL A 70 0.53 11.55 -0.26
N PHE A 71 1.53 11.54 -1.14
CA PHE A 71 1.99 10.35 -1.85
C PHE A 71 2.44 9.26 -0.86
N ALA A 72 3.23 9.62 0.16
CA ALA A 72 3.70 8.69 1.19
C ALA A 72 2.53 8.02 1.93
N LEU A 73 1.56 8.82 2.40
CA LEU A 73 0.34 8.34 3.05
C LEU A 73 -0.46 7.43 2.14
N GLY A 74 -0.61 7.81 0.87
CA GLY A 74 -1.27 7.00 -0.15
C GLY A 74 -0.65 5.61 -0.30
N LEU A 75 0.66 5.57 -0.56
CA LEU A 75 1.41 4.34 -0.80
C LEU A 75 1.47 3.44 0.44
N HIS A 76 1.82 4.01 1.59
CA HIS A 76 1.88 3.29 2.86
C HIS A 76 0.52 2.71 3.24
N GLY A 77 -0.51 3.55 3.22
CA GLY A 77 -1.84 3.18 3.68
C GLY A 77 -2.51 2.13 2.81
N ILE A 78 -2.46 2.26 1.47
CA ILE A 78 -3.05 1.24 0.59
C ILE A 78 -2.33 -0.10 0.72
N TYR A 79 -1.01 -0.07 0.86
CA TYR A 79 -0.21 -1.27 1.01
C TYR A 79 -0.58 -2.04 2.27
N PHE A 80 -0.54 -1.39 3.44
CA PHE A 80 -0.83 -2.06 4.71
C PHE A 80 -2.31 -2.44 4.86
N ARG A 81 -3.21 -1.70 4.22
CA ARG A 81 -4.62 -2.11 4.15
C ARG A 81 -4.80 -3.39 3.33
N LEU A 82 -4.10 -3.52 2.21
CA LEU A 82 -4.15 -4.71 1.36
C LEU A 82 -3.48 -5.92 2.00
N LEU A 83 -2.35 -5.72 2.68
CA LEU A 83 -1.58 -6.80 3.31
C LEU A 83 -1.90 -7.00 4.79
N LYS A 84 -2.97 -6.40 5.32
CA LYS A 84 -3.37 -6.50 6.73
C LYS A 84 -3.46 -7.95 7.23
N SER A 85 -3.93 -8.86 6.38
CA SER A 85 -4.09 -10.29 6.70
C SER A 85 -2.99 -11.18 6.11
N TYR A 86 -1.88 -10.59 5.65
CA TYR A 86 -0.76 -11.35 5.13
C TYR A 86 -0.16 -12.22 6.26
N PRO A 87 -0.01 -13.54 6.06
CA PRO A 87 0.45 -14.43 7.13
C PRO A 87 1.96 -14.30 7.36
N GLY A 88 2.35 -14.44 8.62
CA GLY A 88 3.73 -14.28 9.07
C GLY A 88 3.95 -12.92 9.73
N GLU A 89 4.32 -12.95 11.01
CA GLU A 89 4.60 -11.74 11.77
C GLU A 89 5.75 -10.96 11.11
N GLY A 90 5.54 -9.66 10.88
CA GLY A 90 6.53 -8.78 10.23
C GLY A 90 6.70 -9.02 8.71
N GLU A 91 5.99 -9.98 8.12
CA GLU A 91 6.23 -10.33 6.71
C GLU A 91 5.70 -9.27 5.75
N ALA A 92 4.56 -8.66 6.06
CA ALA A 92 4.07 -7.50 5.33
C ALA A 92 5.08 -6.34 5.37
N GLN A 93 5.71 -6.07 6.52
CA GLN A 93 6.75 -5.04 6.61
C GLN A 93 7.96 -5.41 5.73
N THR A 94 8.41 -6.66 5.77
CA THR A 94 9.58 -7.06 4.99
C THR A 94 9.33 -6.96 3.48
N ILE A 95 8.12 -7.27 3.02
CA ILE A 95 7.72 -7.08 1.62
C ILE A 95 7.68 -5.57 1.30
N PHE A 96 7.21 -4.72 2.22
CA PHE A 96 7.17 -3.27 2.03
C PHE A 96 8.57 -2.68 1.90
N ASP A 97 9.50 -3.12 2.74
CA ASP A 97 10.90 -2.71 2.68
C ASP A 97 11.51 -3.11 1.33
N ALA A 98 11.27 -4.32 0.83
CA ALA A 98 11.73 -4.72 -0.50
C ALA A 98 11.05 -3.93 -1.64
N LEU A 99 9.75 -3.64 -1.53
CA LEU A 99 8.99 -2.87 -2.51
C LEU A 99 9.50 -1.43 -2.63
N THR A 100 9.75 -0.78 -1.50
CA THR A 100 10.24 0.61 -1.47
C THR A 100 11.69 0.68 -1.93
N ASN A 101 12.55 -0.19 -1.41
CA ASN A 101 13.97 -0.23 -1.80
C ASN A 101 14.14 -0.55 -3.29
N CYS A 102 13.33 -1.43 -3.89
CA CYS A 102 13.45 -1.71 -5.32
C CYS A 102 13.13 -0.49 -6.20
N LEU A 103 12.39 0.47 -5.65
CA LEU A 103 11.98 1.73 -6.27
C LEU A 103 12.87 2.93 -5.88
N ASP A 104 13.99 2.70 -5.19
CA ASP A 104 14.88 3.78 -4.68
C ASP A 104 14.18 4.69 -3.67
N LEU A 105 13.19 4.17 -2.96
CA LEU A 105 12.53 4.81 -1.83
C LEU A 105 12.99 4.16 -0.52
N GLU A 106 12.80 4.88 0.59
CA GLU A 106 13.17 4.43 1.93
C GLU A 106 11.89 4.25 2.78
N SER A 107 11.70 3.05 3.33
CA SER A 107 10.44 2.67 3.99
C SER A 107 10.19 3.46 5.27
N ALA A 108 11.23 3.78 6.05
CA ALA A 108 11.06 4.53 7.29
C ALA A 108 10.63 5.97 7.03
N SER A 109 11.16 6.61 5.99
CA SER A 109 10.78 7.96 5.56
C SER A 109 9.33 7.99 5.10
N ILE A 110 8.92 7.02 4.27
CA ILE A 110 7.51 6.88 3.86
C ILE A 110 6.59 6.68 5.06
N ALA A 111 6.96 5.81 6.00
CA ALA A 111 6.17 5.56 7.20
C ALA A 111 6.06 6.81 8.09
N SER A 112 7.17 7.54 8.29
CA SER A 112 7.21 8.78 9.06
C SER A 112 6.34 9.87 8.46
N ASP A 113 6.44 10.10 7.15
CA ASP A 113 5.65 11.12 6.45
C ASP A 113 4.16 10.76 6.42
N ALA A 114 3.84 9.48 6.22
CA ALA A 114 2.48 8.97 6.30
C ALA A 114 1.87 9.16 7.69
N GLU A 115 2.61 8.84 8.75
CA GLU A 115 2.15 8.96 10.13
C GLU A 115 1.94 10.42 10.54
N SER A 116 2.87 11.31 10.17
CA SER A 116 2.76 12.76 10.39
C SER A 116 1.45 13.30 9.80
N LEU A 117 1.20 13.01 8.53
CA LEU A 117 0.04 13.52 7.82
C LEU A 117 -1.27 12.86 8.28
N SER A 118 -1.24 11.55 8.59
CA SER A 118 -2.39 10.83 9.16
C SER A 118 -2.78 11.36 10.53
N THR A 119 -1.80 11.65 11.39
CA THR A 119 -2.03 12.21 12.72
C THR A 119 -2.64 13.60 12.63
N TRP A 120 -2.11 14.45 11.76
CA TRP A 120 -2.68 15.77 11.51
C TRP A 120 -4.13 15.64 11.02
N ALA A 121 -4.40 14.79 10.02
CA ALA A 121 -5.73 14.62 9.46
C ALA A 121 -6.76 14.14 10.50
N LYS A 122 -6.38 13.24 11.41
CA LYS A 122 -7.25 12.77 12.51
C LYS A 122 -7.61 13.86 13.52
N SER A 123 -6.78 14.90 13.63
CA SER A 123 -7.01 16.03 14.51
C SER A 123 -7.70 17.22 13.83
N ALA A 124 -7.73 17.22 12.49
CA ALA A 124 -8.26 18.31 11.68
C ALA A 124 -9.78 18.19 11.51
N SER A 125 -10.46 19.34 11.41
CA SER A 125 -11.84 19.40 10.95
C SER A 125 -11.93 19.38 9.42
N GLU A 126 -13.14 19.20 8.86
CA GLU A 126 -13.36 19.37 7.43
C GLU A 126 -12.93 20.77 6.93
N ALA A 127 -13.18 21.81 7.73
CA ALA A 127 -12.79 23.18 7.39
C ALA A 127 -11.26 23.34 7.33
N ASP A 128 -10.52 22.72 8.25
CA ASP A 128 -9.05 22.76 8.25
C ASP A 128 -8.47 22.04 7.03
N LEU A 129 -9.04 20.89 6.66
CA LEU A 129 -8.64 20.13 5.48
C LEU A 129 -8.92 20.90 4.18
N VAL A 130 -10.08 21.54 4.07
CA VAL A 130 -10.45 22.39 2.93
C VAL A 130 -9.52 23.61 2.83
N ALA A 131 -9.26 24.30 3.95
CA ALA A 131 -8.35 25.44 3.98
C ALA A 131 -6.93 25.03 3.53
N ALA A 132 -6.42 23.91 4.05
CA ALA A 132 -5.13 23.39 3.64
C ALA A 132 -5.07 23.05 2.14
N LEU A 133 -6.08 22.40 1.57
CA LEU A 133 -6.12 22.11 0.12
C LEU A 133 -6.25 23.37 -0.75
N LYS A 134 -6.80 24.46 -0.22
CA LYS A 134 -6.76 25.77 -0.88
C LYS A 134 -5.37 26.42 -0.82
N GLY A 135 -4.46 25.89 0.00
CA GLY A 135 -3.13 26.43 0.25
C GLY A 135 -3.11 27.43 1.40
N GLU A 136 -4.13 27.44 2.25
CA GLU A 136 -4.27 28.33 3.40
C GLU A 136 -3.72 27.65 4.67
N GLY A 137 -3.18 28.46 5.60
CA GLY A 137 -2.57 27.96 6.83
C GLY A 137 -1.12 27.45 6.66
N ASP A 138 -0.61 26.85 7.72
CA ASP A 138 0.79 26.44 7.90
C ASP A 138 1.00 24.92 7.94
N SER A 139 -0.05 24.14 7.73
CA SER A 139 0.04 22.67 7.73
C SER A 139 0.92 22.16 6.58
N GLN A 140 1.45 20.95 6.76
CA GLN A 140 2.20 20.25 5.71
C GLN A 140 1.36 20.10 4.43
N LEU A 141 0.06 19.80 4.57
CA LEU A 141 -0.87 19.72 3.44
C LEU A 141 -1.01 21.07 2.72
N ALA A 142 -1.09 22.18 3.46
CA ALA A 142 -1.16 23.51 2.87
C ALA A 142 0.08 23.85 2.03
N SER A 143 1.27 23.46 2.51
CA SER A 143 2.51 23.62 1.74
C SER A 143 2.51 22.78 0.46
N ILE A 144 2.05 21.53 0.53
CA ILE A 144 1.96 20.63 -0.64
C ILE A 144 0.95 21.17 -1.65
N ALA A 145 -0.22 21.64 -1.19
CA ALA A 145 -1.25 22.21 -2.06
C ALA A 145 -0.74 23.47 -2.79
N ARG A 146 -0.03 24.38 -2.10
CA ARG A 146 0.61 25.54 -2.75
C ARG A 146 1.63 25.09 -3.81
N ALA A 147 2.51 24.16 -3.46
CA ALA A 147 3.51 23.65 -4.40
C ALA A 147 2.88 23.00 -5.64
N ALA A 148 1.74 22.32 -5.50
CA ALA A 148 1.00 21.75 -6.61
C ALA A 148 0.29 22.81 -7.47
N LYS A 149 -0.28 23.85 -6.86
CA LYS A 149 -0.98 24.94 -7.56
C LYS A 149 -0.03 25.87 -8.31
N ASP A 150 1.15 26.10 -7.74
CA ASP A 150 2.18 26.98 -8.31
C ASP A 150 2.99 26.30 -9.42
N ASP A 151 2.75 25.01 -9.68
CA ASP A 151 3.48 24.20 -10.65
C ASP A 151 2.52 23.55 -11.65
N GLU A 152 2.41 24.13 -12.85
CA GLU A 152 1.56 23.59 -13.95
C GLU A 152 1.93 22.15 -14.35
N PHE A 153 3.14 21.70 -14.01
CA PHE A 153 3.62 20.36 -14.29
C PHE A 153 3.52 19.43 -13.10
N TYR A 154 2.96 19.84 -11.96
CA TYR A 154 2.84 18.96 -10.80
C TYR A 154 2.06 17.70 -11.15
N LEU A 155 2.70 16.54 -11.00
CA LEU A 155 2.08 15.28 -11.37
C LEU A 155 1.08 14.85 -10.30
N TYR A 156 -0.20 14.82 -10.66
CA TYR A 156 -1.16 13.99 -9.94
C TYR A 156 -0.77 12.52 -10.07
N SER A 157 -0.58 11.84 -8.95
CA SER A 157 -0.40 10.39 -8.88
C SER A 157 -1.60 9.73 -8.22
N LYS A 158 -1.85 8.46 -8.56
CA LYS A 158 -2.87 7.66 -7.89
C LYS A 158 -2.67 7.63 -6.37
N MET A 159 -1.42 7.50 -5.92
CA MET A 159 -1.10 7.51 -4.48
C MET A 159 -1.44 8.84 -3.83
N TRP A 160 -1.27 9.97 -4.52
CA TRP A 160 -1.73 11.26 -4.01
C TRP A 160 -3.25 11.26 -3.77
N GLY A 161 -4.04 10.77 -4.73
CA GLY A 161 -5.49 10.61 -4.59
C GLY A 161 -5.89 9.71 -3.43
N LEU A 162 -5.20 8.57 -3.26
CA LEU A 162 -5.43 7.65 -2.14
C LEU A 162 -5.03 8.26 -0.80
N GLY A 163 -3.97 9.08 -0.76
CA GLY A 163 -3.58 9.83 0.43
C GLY A 163 -4.66 10.81 0.85
N LEU A 164 -5.25 11.55 -0.11
CA LEU A 164 -6.39 12.43 0.17
C LEU A 164 -7.59 11.67 0.76
N ILE A 165 -7.97 10.54 0.15
CA ILE A 165 -9.08 9.73 0.65
C ILE A 165 -8.82 9.29 2.10
N GLN A 166 -7.59 8.87 2.41
CA GLN A 166 -7.23 8.49 3.79
C GLN A 166 -7.25 9.66 4.77
N MET A 167 -6.86 10.87 4.34
CA MET A 167 -7.00 12.07 5.18
C MET A 167 -8.47 12.40 5.44
N MET A 168 -9.34 12.26 4.43
CA MET A 168 -10.78 12.44 4.58
C MET A 168 -11.36 11.43 5.60
N GLU A 169 -11.02 10.15 5.47
CA GLU A 169 -11.41 9.12 6.44
C GLU A 169 -10.94 9.48 7.87
N GLY A 170 -9.70 9.98 8.01
CA GLY A 170 -9.13 10.42 9.29
C GLY A 170 -9.88 11.61 9.91
N ALA A 171 -10.27 12.59 9.10
CA ALA A 171 -11.02 13.78 9.52
C ALA A 171 -12.54 13.52 9.68
N GLY A 172 -13.00 12.28 9.48
CA GLY A 172 -14.42 11.93 9.55
C GLY A 172 -15.27 12.46 8.38
N ILE A 173 -14.64 12.81 7.27
CA ILE A 173 -15.30 13.31 6.05
C ILE A 173 -15.76 12.13 5.20
N GLU A 174 -17.00 12.18 4.70
CA GLU A 174 -17.53 11.14 3.82
C GLU A 174 -16.77 11.09 2.48
N THR A 175 -16.32 9.90 2.09
CA THR A 175 -15.55 9.67 0.84
C THR A 175 -16.48 9.41 -0.35
N THR A 176 -17.38 10.36 -0.63
CA THR A 176 -18.22 10.35 -1.83
C THR A 176 -17.45 10.84 -3.05
N GLN A 177 -17.92 10.49 -4.25
CA GLN A 177 -17.27 10.96 -5.48
C GLN A 177 -17.35 12.49 -5.58
N GLU A 178 -18.49 13.06 -5.19
CA GLU A 178 -18.77 14.49 -5.20
C GLU A 178 -17.79 15.22 -4.29
N LYS A 179 -17.62 14.75 -3.05
CA LYS A 179 -16.73 15.39 -2.07
C LYS A 179 -15.26 15.26 -2.48
N VAL A 180 -14.82 14.09 -2.93
CA VAL A 180 -13.43 13.91 -3.39
C VAL A 180 -13.13 14.86 -4.57
N VAL A 181 -14.07 15.00 -5.51
CA VAL A 181 -13.93 15.89 -6.68
C VAL A 181 -13.86 17.35 -6.25
N GLU A 182 -14.73 17.78 -5.35
CA GLU A 182 -14.68 19.14 -4.78
C GLU A 182 -13.29 19.44 -4.18
N LEU A 183 -12.74 18.51 -3.41
CA LEU A 183 -11.48 18.70 -2.71
C LEU A 183 -10.25 18.75 -3.63
N VAL A 184 -10.20 17.92 -4.68
CA VAL A 184 -9.08 17.92 -5.63
C VAL A 184 -9.09 19.13 -6.57
N GLU A 185 -10.26 19.72 -6.83
CA GLU A 185 -10.38 20.95 -7.63
C GLU A 185 -9.69 22.14 -6.94
N TYR A 186 -9.68 22.20 -5.61
CA TYR A 186 -8.93 23.24 -4.88
C TYR A 186 -7.42 23.22 -5.18
N VAL A 187 -6.88 22.08 -5.57
CA VAL A 187 -5.46 21.88 -5.92
C VAL A 187 -5.21 21.99 -7.44
N GLY A 188 -6.26 21.97 -8.26
CA GLY A 188 -6.15 22.04 -9.72
C GLY A 188 -5.88 20.69 -10.41
N PHE A 189 -6.14 19.57 -9.73
CA PHE A 189 -5.89 18.24 -10.28
C PHE A 189 -7.00 17.74 -11.24
N PRO A 190 -6.67 16.81 -12.15
CA PRO A 190 -7.60 16.32 -13.16
C PRO A 190 -8.71 15.45 -12.54
N VAL A 191 -9.91 16.00 -12.44
CA VAL A 191 -11.14 15.37 -11.91
C VAL A 191 -11.39 13.97 -12.46
N ALA A 192 -11.20 13.77 -13.77
CA ALA A 192 -11.45 12.48 -14.41
C ALA A 192 -10.57 11.35 -13.85
N LYS A 193 -9.28 11.64 -13.57
CA LYS A 193 -8.36 10.65 -13.02
C LYS A 193 -8.73 10.29 -11.58
N VAL A 194 -9.04 11.31 -10.78
CA VAL A 194 -9.41 11.13 -9.38
C VAL A 194 -10.68 10.29 -9.23
N LYS A 195 -11.71 10.53 -10.07
CA LYS A 195 -12.92 9.71 -10.09
C LYS A 195 -12.60 8.24 -10.39
N GLN A 196 -11.78 8.00 -11.41
CA GLN A 196 -11.36 6.65 -11.77
C GLN A 196 -10.61 5.96 -10.63
N ASP A 197 -9.69 6.68 -9.98
CA ASP A 197 -8.91 6.16 -8.86
C ASP A 197 -9.79 5.83 -7.65
N LEU A 198 -10.82 6.64 -7.36
CA LEU A 198 -11.79 6.35 -6.29
C LEU A 198 -12.60 5.07 -6.57
N VAL A 199 -13.03 4.85 -7.81
CA VAL A 199 -13.73 3.61 -8.20
C VAL A 199 -12.80 2.41 -8.00
N GLN A 200 -11.58 2.49 -8.53
CA GLN A 200 -10.59 1.42 -8.38
C GLN A 200 -10.19 1.16 -6.93
N TYR A 201 -10.15 2.21 -6.09
CA TYR A 201 -9.87 2.08 -4.67
C TYR A 201 -10.93 1.21 -3.98
N LYS A 202 -12.21 1.49 -4.21
CA LYS A 202 -13.32 0.70 -3.63
C LYS A 202 -13.25 -0.77 -4.07
N ASP A 203 -12.98 -1.03 -5.34
CA ASP A 203 -12.81 -2.40 -5.86
C ASP A 203 -11.64 -3.14 -5.18
N VAL A 204 -10.54 -2.44 -4.94
CA VAL A 204 -9.34 -2.97 -4.28
C VAL A 204 -9.61 -3.27 -2.81
N LEU A 205 -10.37 -2.41 -2.12
CA LEU A 205 -10.79 -2.66 -0.73
C LEU A 205 -11.69 -3.89 -0.62
N GLU A 206 -12.65 -4.06 -1.52
CA GLU A 206 -13.54 -5.22 -1.52
C GLU A 206 -12.74 -6.53 -1.68
N LYS A 207 -11.77 -6.54 -2.61
CA LYS A 207 -10.87 -7.69 -2.80
C LYS A 207 -10.01 -7.96 -1.56
N ALA A 208 -9.55 -6.93 -0.85
CA ALA A 208 -8.81 -7.09 0.39
C ALA A 208 -9.67 -7.74 1.48
N LEU A 209 -10.94 -7.34 1.61
CA LEU A 209 -11.89 -7.94 2.55
C LEU A 209 -12.19 -9.40 2.21
N GLN A 210 -12.35 -9.73 0.93
CA GLN A 210 -12.53 -11.12 0.48
C GLN A 210 -11.31 -11.98 0.80
N ALA A 211 -10.09 -11.45 0.62
CA ALA A 211 -8.86 -12.13 0.98
C ALA A 211 -8.77 -12.35 2.51
N GLU A 212 -9.05 -11.32 3.32
CA GLU A 212 -9.09 -11.42 4.79
C GLU A 212 -10.06 -12.52 5.25
N GLN A 213 -11.26 -12.58 4.67
CA GLN A 213 -12.25 -13.61 4.99
C GLN A 213 -11.74 -15.02 4.64
N LEU A 214 -11.15 -15.20 3.46
CA LEU A 214 -10.58 -16.49 3.05
C LEU A 214 -9.47 -16.95 4.02
N PHE A 215 -8.57 -16.07 4.43
CA PHE A 215 -7.49 -16.42 5.35
C PHE A 215 -7.99 -16.76 6.75
N LYS A 216 -9.01 -16.05 7.26
CA LYS A 216 -9.68 -16.41 8.52
C LYS A 216 -10.28 -17.81 8.45
N GLU A 217 -10.93 -18.16 7.34
CA GLU A 217 -11.50 -19.50 7.16
C GLU A 217 -10.43 -20.60 7.10
N ILE A 218 -9.30 -20.34 6.43
CA ILE A 218 -8.16 -21.26 6.38
C ILE A 218 -7.59 -21.45 7.79
N GLU A 219 -7.40 -20.36 8.54
CA GLU A 219 -6.86 -20.41 9.91
C GLU A 219 -7.78 -21.21 10.85
N ILE A 220 -9.10 -20.97 10.80
CA ILE A 220 -10.09 -21.72 11.58
C ILE A 220 -10.02 -23.20 11.23
N ARG A 221 -9.93 -23.54 9.93
CA ARG A 221 -9.85 -24.92 9.46
C ARG A 221 -8.58 -25.61 9.94
N GLU A 222 -7.43 -24.95 9.88
CA GLU A 222 -6.16 -25.52 10.34
C GLU A 222 -6.13 -25.67 11.87
N LYS A 223 -6.67 -24.71 12.63
CA LYS A 223 -6.85 -24.84 14.09
C LYS A 223 -7.73 -26.04 14.45
N LYS A 224 -8.84 -26.26 13.72
CA LYS A 224 -9.73 -27.42 13.92
C LYS A 224 -9.01 -28.74 13.63
N LYS A 225 -8.32 -28.85 12.48
CA LYS A 225 -7.54 -30.05 12.15
C LYS A 225 -6.44 -30.32 13.17
N MET A 226 -5.77 -29.27 13.66
CA MET A 226 -4.72 -29.42 14.67
C MET A 226 -5.29 -29.91 16.00
N ALA A 227 -6.43 -29.37 16.44
CA ALA A 227 -7.14 -29.84 17.63
C ALA A 227 -7.56 -31.31 17.50
N GLU A 228 -8.14 -31.71 16.35
CA GLU A 228 -8.51 -33.10 16.06
C GLU A 228 -7.29 -34.04 16.11
N ARG A 229 -6.16 -33.63 15.52
CA ARG A 229 -4.90 -34.41 15.58
C ARG A 229 -4.36 -34.54 17.00
N LEU A 230 -4.44 -33.49 17.80
CA LEU A 230 -4.00 -33.51 19.20
C LEU A 230 -4.91 -34.41 20.05
N GLU A 231 -6.22 -34.34 19.84
CA GLU A 231 -7.21 -35.19 20.52
C GLU A 231 -7.01 -36.68 20.15
N GLU A 232 -6.78 -36.99 18.87
CA GLU A 232 -6.50 -38.36 18.41
C GLU A 232 -5.19 -38.90 19.02
N LYS A 233 -4.14 -38.07 19.08
CA LYS A 233 -2.88 -38.44 19.75
C LYS A 233 -3.09 -38.68 21.25
N ALA A 234 -3.86 -37.84 21.93
CA ALA A 234 -4.17 -38.01 23.35
C ALA A 234 -4.96 -39.31 23.60
N LYS A 235 -5.98 -39.60 22.78
CA LYS A 235 -6.75 -40.85 22.84
C LYS A 235 -5.86 -42.09 22.65
N ARG A 236 -4.96 -42.06 21.67
CA ARG A 236 -4.01 -43.17 21.44
C ARG A 236 -3.05 -43.36 22.61
N ALA A 237 -2.52 -42.28 23.18
CA ALA A 237 -1.63 -42.35 24.34
C ALA A 237 -2.35 -42.93 25.58
N LEU A 238 -3.59 -42.50 25.84
CA LEU A 238 -4.43 -43.05 26.90
C LEU A 238 -4.70 -44.55 26.71
N ALA A 239 -5.06 -44.98 25.49
CA ALA A 239 -5.30 -46.40 25.21
C ALA A 239 -4.03 -47.25 25.39
N GLN A 240 -2.86 -46.74 25.01
CA GLN A 240 -1.58 -47.43 25.23
C GLN A 240 -1.21 -47.54 26.71
N ALA A 241 -1.44 -46.48 27.49
CA ALA A 241 -1.20 -46.50 28.94
C ALA A 241 -2.12 -47.53 29.64
N GLN A 242 -3.41 -47.53 29.32
CA GLN A 242 -4.38 -48.49 29.88
C GLN A 242 -4.03 -49.94 29.51
N ALA A 243 -3.58 -50.19 28.28
CA ALA A 243 -3.15 -51.52 27.85
C ALA A 243 -1.87 -51.98 28.58
N ALA A 244 -0.93 -51.08 28.83
CA ALA A 244 0.29 -51.37 29.60
C ALA A 244 -0.02 -51.67 31.07
N ASP A 245 -0.91 -50.88 31.70
CA ASP A 245 -1.35 -51.09 33.08
C ASP A 245 -2.06 -52.44 33.23
N ALA A 246 -2.97 -52.77 32.31
CA ALA A 246 -3.68 -54.06 32.31
C ALA A 246 -2.71 -55.25 32.14
N ALA A 247 -1.71 -55.13 31.27
CA ALA A 247 -0.69 -56.16 31.10
C ALA A 247 0.19 -56.34 32.35
N SER A 248 0.52 -55.25 33.05
CA SER A 248 1.30 -55.30 34.29
C SER A 248 0.54 -55.97 35.45
N LEU A 249 -0.76 -55.68 35.58
CA LEU A 249 -1.65 -56.31 36.57
C LEU A 249 -1.82 -57.81 36.31
N ALA A 250 -1.96 -58.21 35.04
CA ALA A 250 -2.07 -59.62 34.66
C ALA A 250 -0.77 -60.41 34.92
N ALA A 251 0.40 -59.75 34.85
CA ALA A 251 1.69 -60.36 35.14
C ALA A 251 1.94 -60.55 36.65
N GLN A 252 1.31 -59.75 37.52
CA GLN A 252 1.43 -59.86 38.99
C GLN A 252 0.52 -60.91 39.61
N GLN A 253 -0.47 -61.42 38.86
CA GLN A 253 -1.43 -62.45 39.32
C GLN A 253 -1.04 -63.88 38.91
N LYS A 254 0.12 -64.06 38.27
CA LYS A 254 0.73 -65.36 37.95
C LYS A 254 1.91 -65.62 38.87
#